data_AF-A0A0B6X7S4-F1
#
_entry.id   AF-A0A0B6X7S4-F1
#
_cell.length_a   1.000
_cell.length_b   1.000
_cell.length_c   1.000
_cell.angle_alpha   90.00
_cell.angle_beta   90.00
_cell.angle_gamma   90.00
#
_symmetry.space_group_name_H-M   'P 1'
#
loop_
_entity.id
_entity.type
_entity.pdbx_description
1 polymer ?
#
loop_
_entity_poly.entity_id
_entity_poly.type
_entity_poly.pdbx_seq_one_letter_code
_entity_poly.pdbx_strand_id
1 'polypeptide(L)' 'MNQYIVTYSALGSDNSALVNSQIALDFDWSTGGVSDFLIAVENEALTQATGFNSSVARISIVRIYTLQ' A
#
# COMPACT_ATOMS: atom_id res chain seq x y z
N MET A 1 10.08 1.80 -15.96
CA MET A 1 9.67 2.04 -14.57
C MET A 1 8.45 2.95 -14.60
N ASN A 2 7.33 2.48 -14.06
CA ASN A 2 6.09 3.25 -13.94
C ASN A 2 5.93 3.70 -12.49
N GLN A 3 5.41 4.90 -12.27
CA GLN A 3 5.27 5.48 -10.95
C GLN A 3 3.80 5.54 -10.53
N TYR A 4 3.54 5.24 -9.26
CA TYR A 4 2.21 5.14 -8.71
C TYR A 4 2.10 5.89 -7.39
N ILE A 5 0.97 6.54 -7.17
CA ILE A 5 0.52 6.91 -5.83
C ILE A 5 -0.54 5.90 -5.41
N VAL A 6 -0.33 5.29 -4.26
CA VAL A 6 -1.26 4.33 -3.67
C VAL A 6 -1.82 4.94 -2.41
N THR A 7 -3.11 5.24 -2.40
CA THR A 7 -3.83 5.64 -1.17
C THR A 7 -4.38 4.39 -0.49
N TYR A 8 -4.25 4.32 0.84
CA TYR A 8 -4.66 3.15 1.59
C TYR A 8 -5.23 3.48 2.98
N SER A 9 -6.02 2.55 3.52
CA SER A 9 -6.52 2.56 4.89
C SER A 9 -5.97 1.36 5.66
N ALA A 10 -5.17 1.58 6.69
CA ALA A 10 -4.69 0.52 7.56
C ALA A 10 -5.70 0.27 8.69
N LEU A 11 -6.07 -1.00 8.87
CA LEU A 11 -7.09 -1.41 9.83
C LEU A 11 -6.48 -2.19 11.01
N GLY A 12 -7.09 -2.03 12.17
CA GLY A 12 -6.85 -2.88 13.33
C GLY A 12 -7.50 -4.27 13.18
N SER A 13 -7.24 -5.14 14.15
CA SER A 13 -7.85 -6.48 14.23
C SER A 13 -9.37 -6.43 14.40
N ASP A 14 -9.90 -5.34 14.95
CA ASP A 14 -11.32 -5.04 15.12
C ASP A 14 -11.96 -4.36 13.89
N ASN A 15 -11.21 -4.21 12.80
CA ASN A 15 -11.59 -3.50 11.56
C ASN A 15 -11.74 -1.99 11.70
N SER A 16 -11.35 -1.39 12.83
CA SER A 16 -11.29 0.07 12.95
C SER A 16 -10.20 0.63 12.04
N ALA A 17 -10.46 1.80 11.44
CA ALA A 17 -9.46 2.51 10.65
C ALA A 17 -8.47 3.22 11.59
N LEU A 18 -7.20 2.82 11.52
CA LEU A 18 -6.13 3.34 12.38
C LEU A 18 -5.26 4.37 11.68
N VAL A 19 -4.97 4.15 10.40
CA VAL A 19 -4.14 5.05 9.57
C VAL A 19 -4.79 5.18 8.20
N ASN A 20 -4.88 6.41 7.69
CA ASN A 20 -5.20 6.67 6.30
C ASN A 20 -4.05 7.48 5.71
N SER A 21 -3.41 6.97 4.66
CA SER A 21 -2.20 7.56 4.11
C SER A 21 -2.06 7.25 2.62
N GLN A 22 -0.95 7.70 2.05
CA GLN A 22 -0.52 7.39 0.70
C GLN A 22 0.97 7.05 0.67
N ILE A 23 1.35 6.13 -0.21
CA ILE A 23 2.74 5.85 -0.59
C ILE A 23 2.96 6.18 -2.06
N ALA A 24 4.21 6.49 -2.40
CA ALA A 24 4.69 6.46 -3.77
C ALA A 24 5.37 5.11 -4.03
N LEU A 25 5.09 4.49 -5.17
CA LEU A 25 5.65 3.21 -5.56
C LEU A 25 6.12 3.27 -7.01
N ASP A 26 7.37 2.88 -7.24
CA ASP A 26 7.90 2.65 -8.58
C ASP A 26 7.82 1.14 -8.88
N PHE A 27 7.33 0.78 -10.07
CA PHE A 27 7.19 -0.61 -10.47
C PHE A 27 7.55 -0.82 -11.93
N ASP A 28 8.27 -1.91 -12.23
CA ASP A 28 8.67 -2.28 -13.58
C ASP A 28 7.83 -3.46 -14.12
N TRP A 29 6.88 -3.15 -14.98
CA TRP A 29 6.01 -4.14 -15.62
C TRP A 29 6.72 -5.02 -16.66
N SER A 30 7.94 -4.67 -17.07
CA SER A 30 8.70 -5.53 -17.99
C SER A 30 9.26 -6.77 -17.31
N THR A 31 9.38 -6.74 -15.98
CA THR A 31 9.99 -7.79 -15.17
C THR A 31 9.04 -8.39 -14.13
N GLY A 32 7.96 -7.68 -13.75
CA GLY A 32 6.98 -8.13 -12.76
C GLY A 32 5.54 -8.21 -13.29
N GLY A 33 4.77 -9.14 -12.75
CA GLY A 33 3.34 -9.29 -13.02
C GLY A 33 2.45 -8.54 -12.03
N VAL A 34 1.14 -8.64 -12.23
CA VAL A 34 0.13 -8.01 -11.34
C VAL A 34 0.26 -8.51 -9.90
N SER A 35 0.57 -9.79 -9.68
CA SER A 35 0.77 -10.33 -8.34
C SER A 35 1.95 -9.68 -7.63
N ASP A 36 3.06 -9.48 -8.33
CA ASP A 36 4.26 -8.85 -7.78
C ASP A 36 4.00 -7.38 -7.42
N PHE A 37 3.23 -6.69 -8.27
CA PHE A 37 2.79 -5.32 -8.01
C PHE A 37 1.95 -5.25 -6.73
N LEU A 38 0.95 -6.13 -6.58
CA LEU A 38 0.09 -6.14 -5.39
C LEU A 38 0.87 -6.46 -4.11
N ILE A 39 1.83 -7.39 -4.17
CA ILE A 39 2.72 -7.71 -3.04
C ILE A 39 3.56 -6.48 -2.67
N ALA A 40 4.11 -5.77 -3.65
CA ALA A 40 4.89 -4.56 -3.41
C ALA A 40 4.03 -3.47 -2.75
N VAL A 41 2.81 -3.26 -3.24
CA VAL A 41 1.84 -2.33 -2.66
C VAL A 41 1.51 -2.69 -1.20
N GLU A 42 1.17 -3.94 -0.93
CA GLU A 42 0.80 -4.40 0.41
C GLU A 42 1.96 -4.26 1.39
N ASN A 43 3.16 -4.71 1.02
CA ASN A 43 4.34 -4.66 1.87
C ASN A 43 4.74 -3.22 2.22
N GLU A 44 4.80 -2.34 1.22
CA GLU A 44 5.20 -0.95 1.43
C GLU A 44 4.18 -0.19 2.28
N ALA A 45 2.88 -0.36 1.97
CA ALA A 45 1.81 0.28 2.72
C ALA A 45 1.74 -0.24 4.16
N LEU A 46 1.91 -1.55 4.38
CA LEU A 46 1.92 -2.16 5.70
C LEU A 46 3.12 -1.68 6.53
N THR A 47 4.31 -1.64 5.91
CA THR A 47 5.52 -1.15 6.56
C THR A 47 5.36 0.30 7.01
N GLN A 48 4.88 1.17 6.12
CA GLN A 48 4.64 2.57 6.46
C GLN A 48 3.56 2.71 7.55
N ALA A 49 2.44 1.98 7.43
CA ALA A 49 1.34 2.04 8.38
C ALA A 49 1.73 1.57 9.79
N THR A 50 2.46 0.46 9.89
CA THR A 50 2.96 -0.07 11.17
C THR A 50 4.00 0.84 11.81
N GLY A 51 4.76 1.60 11.00
CA GLY A 51 5.62 2.68 11.48
C GLY A 51 4.85 3.83 12.14
N PHE A 52 3.62 4.11 11.72
CA PHE A 52 2.74 5.11 12.36
C PHE A 52 1.95 4.53 13.54
N ASN A 53 1.48 3.29 13.44
CA ASN A 53 0.69 2.64 14.47
C ASN A 53 0.95 1.12 14.47
N SER A 54 1.58 0.62 15.54
CA SER A 54 1.94 -0.79 15.71
C SER A 54 0.73 -1.73 15.90
N SER A 55 -0.48 -1.19 16.10
CA SER A 55 -1.73 -1.97 16.19
C SER A 55 -2.36 -2.25 14.82
N VAL A 56 -1.76 -1.78 13.73
CA VAL A 56 -2.20 -2.10 12.37
C VAL A 56 -2.06 -3.61 12.14
N ALA A 57 -3.17 -4.24 11.75
CA ALA A 57 -3.22 -5.67 11.46
C ALA A 57 -3.17 -5.98 9.97
N ARG A 58 -3.70 -5.07 9.13
CA ARG A 58 -3.72 -5.24 7.67
C ARG A 58 -3.93 -3.92 6.95
N ILE A 59 -3.62 -3.91 5.66
CA ILE A 59 -4.01 -2.85 4.74
C ILE A 59 -5.36 -3.17 4.11
N SER A 60 -6.20 -2.15 3.97
CA SER A 60 -7.52 -2.20 3.36
C SER A 60 -7.70 -0.99 2.44
N ILE A 61 -8.59 -1.14 1.45
CA ILE A 61 -8.97 -0.08 0.50
C ILE A 61 -7.75 0.53 -0.19
N VAL A 62 -7.35 -0.05 -1.30
CA VAL A 62 -6.23 0.45 -2.10
C VAL A 62 -6.79 1.19 -3.30
N ARG A 63 -6.49 2.48 -3.45
CA ARG A 63 -6.66 3.20 -4.73
C ARG A 63 -5.30 3.48 -5.32
N ILE A 64 -5.14 3.16 -6.60
CA ILE A 64 -3.87 3.27 -7.32
C ILE A 64 -4.04 4.33 -8.41
N TYR A 65 -3.19 5.34 -8.36
CA TYR A 65 -3.13 6.42 -9.35
C TYR A 65 -1.78 6.32 -10.06
N THR A 66 -1.79 6.23 -11.38
CA THR A 66 -0.55 6.32 -12.17
C THR A 66 -0.14 7.78 -12.28
N LEU A 67 1.12 8.07 -11.99
CA LEU A 67 1.71 9.38 -12.29
C LEU A 67 2.16 9.35 -13.76
N GLN A 68 1.66 10.32 -14.54
CA GLN A 68 2.04 10.53 -15.93
C GLN A 68 3.25 11.46 -16.02
#